data_AF-A0A5B1BCH2-F1
#
_entry.id   AF-A0A5B1BCH2-F1
#
_cell.length_a   1.000
_cell.length_b   1.000
_cell.length_c   1.000
_cell.angle_alpha   90.00
_cell.angle_beta   90.00
_cell.angle_gamma   90.00
#
_symmetry.space_group_name_H-M   'P 1'
#
loop_
_entity.id
_entity.type
_entity.pdbx_description
1 polymer ?
#
loop_
_entity_poly.entity_id
_entity_poly.type
_entity_poly.pdbx_seq_one_letter_code
_entity_poly.pdbx_strand_id
1 'polypeptide(L)' 'MRTTLDIDDDVVAAARELAASERRSLGAVISELARRGLTPARVETNDRLPVIRVPSGTPPITPEIVRRALGEN' A
#
# COMPACT_ATOMS: atom_id res chain seq x y z
N MET A 1 7.65 23.16 6.57
CA MET A 1 6.57 24.18 6.53
C MET A 1 5.49 23.76 7.51
N ARG A 2 4.83 24.71 8.19
CA ARG A 2 3.70 24.45 9.09
C ARG A 2 2.45 25.13 8.51
N THR A 3 1.41 24.34 8.26
CA THR A 3 0.15 24.75 7.66
C THR A 3 -0.99 24.10 8.45
N THR A 4 -2.12 24.79 8.52
CA THR A 4 -3.37 24.24 9.03
C THR A 4 -4.19 23.73 7.86
N LEU A 5 -4.63 22.47 7.92
CA LEU A 5 -5.46 21.81 6.93
C LEU A 5 -6.71 21.26 7.62
N ASP A 6 -7.82 21.27 6.91
CA ASP A 6 -8.99 20.48 7.28
C ASP A 6 -8.80 19.05 6.77
N ILE A 7 -9.01 18.04 7.63
CA ILE A 7 -8.77 16.62 7.35
C ILE A 7 -9.86 15.82 8.05
N ASP A 8 -10.48 14.88 7.33
CA ASP A 8 -11.50 14.00 7.88
C ASP A 8 -10.97 13.19 9.08
N ASP A 9 -11.85 12.98 10.07
CA ASP A 9 -11.51 12.34 11.35
C ASP A 9 -10.98 10.90 11.17
N ASP A 10 -11.50 10.16 10.20
CA ASP A 10 -11.07 8.79 9.88
C ASP A 10 -9.64 8.75 9.33
N VAL A 11 -9.28 9.70 8.48
CA VAL A 11 -7.91 9.87 7.97
C VAL A 11 -6.95 10.23 9.11
N VAL A 12 -7.35 11.11 10.02
CA VAL A 12 -6.54 11.46 11.20
C VAL A 12 -6.34 10.25 12.11
N ALA A 13 -7.40 9.45 12.34
CA ALA A 13 -7.33 8.23 13.14
C ALA A 13 -6.34 7.22 12.51
N ALA A 14 -6.50 6.91 11.23
CA ALA A 14 -5.61 5.99 10.52
C ALA A 14 -4.15 6.47 10.51
N ALA A 15 -3.92 7.77 10.29
CA ALA A 15 -2.57 8.33 10.29
C ALA A 15 -1.92 8.31 11.69
N ARG A 16 -2.70 8.41 12.77
CA ARG A 16 -2.20 8.27 14.15
C ARG A 16 -1.74 6.85 14.45
N GLU A 17 -2.52 5.85 14.04
CA GLU A 17 -2.14 4.45 14.20
C GLU A 17 -0.84 4.13 13.45
N LEU A 18 -0.72 4.60 12.21
CA LEU A 18 0.49 4.44 11.41
C LEU A 18 1.69 5.19 12.00
N ALA A 19 1.49 6.41 12.50
CA ALA A 19 2.53 7.17 13.16
C ALA A 19 3.05 6.47 14.43
N ALA A 20 2.16 5.85 15.20
CA ALA A 20 2.52 5.08 16.39
C ALA A 20 3.32 3.81 16.03
N SER A 21 2.87 3.06 15.02
CA SER A 21 3.55 1.82 14.60
C SER A 21 4.94 2.09 14.02
N GLU A 22 5.10 3.18 13.27
CA GLU A 22 6.37 3.57 12.65
C GLU A 22 7.26 4.45 13.55
N ARG A 23 6.78 4.85 14.74
CA ARG A 23 7.46 5.80 15.66
C ARG A 23 7.83 7.12 14.99
N ARG A 24 6.88 7.69 14.24
CA ARG A 24 7.03 8.96 13.51
C ARG A 24 6.02 9.98 14.00
N SER A 25 6.24 11.26 13.67
CA SER A 25 5.23 12.29 13.97
C SER A 25 4.05 12.19 12.99
N LEU A 26 2.85 12.54 13.46
CA LEU A 26 1.64 12.59 12.62
C LEU A 26 1.87 13.46 11.37
N GLY A 27 2.49 14.63 11.52
CA GLY A 27 2.80 15.51 10.39
C GLY A 27 3.76 14.88 9.37
N ALA A 28 4.72 14.05 9.81
CA ALA A 28 5.63 13.36 8.90
C ALA A 28 4.91 12.28 8.09
N VAL A 29 4.00 11.52 8.73
CA VAL A 29 3.17 10.50 8.07
C VAL A 29 2.20 11.13 7.09
N ILE A 30 1.44 12.15 7.50
CA ILE A 30 0.52 12.89 6.61
C ILE A 30 1.28 13.49 5.41
N SER A 31 2.44 14.10 5.67
CA SER A 31 3.26 14.67 4.59
C SER A 31 3.75 13.62 3.60
N GLU A 32 4.06 12.40 4.05
CA GLU A 32 4.41 11.30 3.17
C GLU A 32 3.21 10.76 2.40
N LEU A 33 2.08 10.53 3.06
CA LEU A 33 0.84 10.08 2.40
C LEU A 33 0.42 11.07 1.31
N ALA A 34 0.50 12.36 1.58
CA ALA A 34 0.26 13.40 0.60
C ALA A 34 1.24 13.31 -0.59
N ARG A 35 2.55 13.15 -0.34
CA ARG A 35 3.54 12.96 -1.43
C ARG A 35 3.25 11.72 -2.28
N ARG A 36 2.86 10.60 -1.65
CA ARG A 36 2.46 9.37 -2.35
C ARG A 36 1.21 9.60 -3.19
N GLY A 37 0.20 10.30 -2.67
CA GLY A 37 -1.03 10.64 -3.39
C GLY A 37 -0.82 11.59 -4.58
N LEU A 38 0.18 12.47 -4.52
CA LEU A 38 0.58 13.32 -5.66
C LEU A 38 1.29 12.54 -6.77
N THR A 39 1.73 11.31 -6.50
CA THR A 39 2.33 10.43 -7.51
C THR A 39 1.23 9.57 -8.12
N PRO A 40 0.86 9.77 -9.40
CA PRO A 40 -0.18 8.95 -10.02
C PRO A 40 0.26 7.48 -10.04
N ALA A 41 -0.57 6.61 -9.46
CA ALA A 41 -0.38 5.17 -9.53
C ALA A 41 -0.49 4.74 -11.00
N ARG A 42 0.64 4.39 -11.62
CA ARG A 42 0.63 3.74 -12.93
C ARG A 42 0.39 2.26 -12.72
N VAL A 43 -0.88 1.88 -12.82
CA VAL A 43 -1.27 0.46 -12.93
C VAL A 43 -1.16 0.08 -14.40
N GLU A 44 -0.28 -0.86 -14.69
CA GLU A 44 -0.27 -1.47 -16.02
C GLU A 44 -1.53 -2.32 -16.18
N THR A 45 -2.21 -2.19 -17.32
CA THR A 45 -3.44 -2.94 -17.59
C THR A 45 -3.36 -3.66 -18.92
N ASN A 46 -3.87 -4.89 -18.97
CA ASN A 46 -4.11 -5.66 -20.19
C ASN A 46 -5.59 -6.04 -20.23
N ASP A 47 -6.32 -5.65 -21.27
CA ASP A 47 -7.77 -5.83 -21.40
C ASP A 47 -8.57 -5.43 -20.14
N ARG A 48 -8.24 -4.27 -19.56
CA ARG A 48 -8.84 -3.69 -18.34
C ARG A 48 -8.53 -4.45 -17.03
N LEU A 49 -7.71 -5.48 -17.07
CA LEU A 49 -7.23 -6.17 -15.87
C LEU A 49 -5.86 -5.62 -15.47
N PRO A 50 -5.61 -5.35 -14.17
CA PRO A 50 -4.30 -4.97 -13.69
C PRO A 50 -3.28 -6.09 -13.94
N VAL A 51 -2.10 -5.72 -14.42
CA VAL A 51 -1.00 -6.63 -14.71
C VAL A 51 0.08 -6.46 -13.64
N ILE A 52 0.40 -7.56 -12.97
CA ILE A 52 1.57 -7.63 -12.09
C ILE A 52 2.72 -8.21 -12.91
N ARG A 53 3.73 -7.39 -13.19
CA ARG A 53 4.96 -7.84 -13.85
C ARG A 53 5.80 -8.65 -12.85
N VAL A 54 5.94 -9.95 -13.09
CA VAL A 54 6.85 -10.81 -12.33
C VAL A 54 8.20 -10.90 -13.04
N PRO A 55 9.34 -10.98 -12.31
CA PRO A 55 10.65 -11.18 -12.92
C PRO A 55 10.69 -12.43 -13.81
N SER A 56 11.43 -12.35 -14.92
CA SER A 56 11.64 -13.51 -15.81
C SER A 56 12.25 -14.70 -15.04
N GLY A 57 11.74 -15.90 -15.29
CA GLY A 57 12.18 -17.12 -14.60
C GLY A 57 11.52 -17.35 -13.24
N THR A 58 10.60 -16.48 -12.80
CA THR A 58 9.76 -16.76 -11.62
C THR A 58 8.93 -18.03 -11.87
N PRO A 59 9.04 -19.06 -11.00
CA PRO A 59 8.28 -20.29 -11.17
C PRO A 59 6.77 -20.03 -11.04
N PRO A 60 5.92 -20.79 -11.75
CA PRO A 60 4.47 -20.60 -11.67
C PRO A 60 3.96 -20.91 -10.26
N ILE A 61 2.95 -20.17 -9.81
CA ILE A 61 2.20 -20.53 -8.61
C ILE A 61 1.35 -21.76 -8.96
N THR A 62 1.62 -22.88 -8.30
CA THR A 62 0.91 -24.14 -8.50
C THR A 62 -0.17 -24.34 -7.42
N PRO A 63 -1.20 -25.17 -7.67
CA PRO A 63 -2.19 -25.52 -6.65
C PRO A 63 -1.58 -26.07 -5.37
N GLU A 64 -0.45 -26.77 -5.47
CA GLU A 64 0.27 -27.32 -4.31
C GLU A 64 0.85 -26.21 -3.42
N ILE A 65 1.39 -25.15 -4.02
CA ILE A 65 1.88 -23.99 -3.27
C ILE A 65 0.73 -23.32 -2.51
N VAL A 66 -0.46 -23.24 -3.12
CA VAL A 66 -1.65 -22.64 -2.51
C VAL A 66 -2.14 -23.48 -1.32
N ARG A 67 -2.31 -24.80 -1.49
CA ARG A 67 -2.75 -25.70 -0.40
C ARG A 67 -1.83 -25.61 0.81
N ARG A 68 -0.51 -25.67 0.57
CA ARG A 68 0.50 -25.51 1.62
C ARG A 68 0.40 -24.17 2.35
N ALA A 69 0.10 -23.07 1.64
CA ALA A 69 -0.05 -21.75 2.25
C ALA A 69 -1.33 -21.63 3.09
N LEU A 70 -2.38 -22.36 2.73
CA LEU A 70 -3.64 -22.43 3.49
C LEU A 70 -3.58 -23.39 4.68
N GLY A 71 -2.49 -24.16 4.81
CA GLY A 71 -2.36 -25.19 5.85
C GLY A 71 -3.16 -26.46 5.56
N GLU A 72 -3.59 -26.64 4.31
CA GLU A 72 -4.25 -27.85 3.83
C GLU A 72 -3.17 -28.84 3.37
N ASN A 73 -3.02 -29.96 4.06
CA ASN A 73 -2.14 -31.08 3.67
C ASN A 73 -2.98 -32.23 3.14
#